data_AF-A0A2A3LW38-F1
#
_entry.id   AF-A0A2A3LW38-F1
#
_cell.length_a   1.000
_cell.length_b   1.000
_cell.length_c   1.000
_cell.angle_alpha   90.00
_cell.angle_beta   90.00
_cell.angle_gamma   90.00
#
_symmetry.space_group_name_H-M   'P 1'
#
loop_
_entity.id
_entity.type
_entity.pdbx_description
1 polymer ?
#
loop_
_entity_poly.entity_id
_entity_poly.type
_entity_poly.pdbx_seq_one_letter_code
_entity_poly.pdbx_strand_id
1 'polypeptide(L)'
;MAGLNSMSQAARSAAMRGGMDGWGQVGGLPGQIRYHEPVDAKSRRRCNCGCRRRATYRCMANGVCLTMGCDLSMRRWVKEETRG
;
A
#
# COMPACT_ATOMS: atom_id res chain seq x y z
N MET A 1 6.42 -6.94 -18.08
CA MET A 1 5.42 -7.36 -17.07
C MET A 1 6.14 -7.75 -15.80
N ALA A 2 5.78 -7.19 -14.64
CA ALA A 2 6.35 -7.61 -13.37
C ALA A 2 5.84 -9.03 -13.04
N GLY A 3 6.74 -10.01 -12.96
CA GLY A 3 6.35 -11.37 -12.56
C GLY A 3 5.96 -11.42 -11.09
N LEU A 4 4.90 -12.15 -10.74
CA LEU A 4 4.41 -12.32 -9.36
C LEU A 4 5.51 -12.66 -8.35
N ASN A 5 6.53 -13.41 -8.78
CA ASN A 5 7.65 -13.84 -7.93
C ASN A 5 8.59 -12.69 -7.52
N SER A 6 8.62 -11.59 -8.26
CA SER A 6 9.43 -10.39 -7.94
C SER A 6 8.74 -9.43 -6.98
N MET A 7 7.45 -9.64 -6.71
CA MET A 7 6.67 -8.79 -5.81
C MET A 7 6.90 -9.16 -4.35
N SER A 8 6.72 -8.18 -3.46
CA SER A 8 6.58 -8.45 -2.02
C SER A 8 5.42 -9.41 -1.76
N GLN A 9 5.43 -10.07 -0.59
CA GLN A 9 4.33 -10.95 -0.20
C GLN A 9 2.97 -10.23 -0.17
N ALA A 10 2.93 -8.99 0.31
CA ALA A 10 1.71 -8.19 0.37
C ALA A 10 1.19 -7.81 -1.02
N ALA A 11 2.09 -7.35 -1.90
CA ALA A 11 1.78 -7.04 -3.29
C ALA A 11 1.29 -8.28 -4.05
N ARG A 12 1.97 -9.42 -3.89
CA ARG A 12 1.57 -10.69 -4.52
C ARG A 12 0.19 -11.13 -4.05
N SER A 13 -0.08 -11.05 -2.74
CA SER A 13 -1.39 -11.40 -2.20
C SER A 13 -2.51 -10.47 -2.71
N ALA A 14 -2.21 -9.17 -2.89
CA ALA A 14 -3.16 -8.23 -3.47
C ALA A 14 -3.42 -8.53 -4.96
N ALA A 15 -2.36 -8.80 -5.74
CA ALA A 15 -2.46 -9.18 -7.15
C ALA A 15 -3.28 -10.46 -7.35
N MET A 16 -3.07 -11.48 -6.51
CA MET A 16 -3.80 -12.75 -6.59
C MET A 16 -5.28 -12.63 -6.24
N ARG A 17 -5.67 -11.62 -5.43
CA ARG A 17 -7.07 -11.41 -5.01
C ARG A 17 -7.81 -10.38 -5.85
N GLY A 18 -7.12 -9.34 -6.34
CA GLY A 18 -7.69 -8.20 -7.06
C GLY A 18 -7.32 -8.10 -8.54
N GLY A 19 -6.53 -9.05 -9.07
CA GLY A 19 -6.05 -9.02 -10.44
C GLY A 19 -4.81 -8.13 -10.65
N MET A 20 -4.32 -8.10 -11.89
CA MET A 20 -3.11 -7.35 -12.30
C MET A 20 -3.38 -6.29 -13.38
N ASP A 21 -4.64 -6.03 -13.69
CA ASP A 21 -5.01 -5.04 -14.71
C ASP A 21 -4.59 -3.63 -14.27
N GLY A 22 -3.78 -2.99 -15.10
CA GLY A 22 -3.22 -1.66 -14.79
C GLY A 22 -2.24 -1.64 -13.62
N TRP A 23 -1.63 -2.77 -13.25
CA TRP A 23 -0.71 -2.86 -12.12
C TRP A 23 0.48 -1.89 -12.27
N GLY A 24 0.68 -1.05 -11.25
CA GLY A 24 1.71 0.00 -11.22
C GLY A 24 1.34 1.26 -12.02
N GLN A 25 0.17 1.30 -12.66
CA GLN A 25 -0.29 2.45 -13.44
C GLN A 25 -1.44 3.18 -12.75
N VAL A 26 -2.45 2.44 -12.27
CA VAL A 26 -3.65 3.01 -11.64
C VAL A 26 -3.94 2.31 -10.32
N GLY A 27 -4.06 3.09 -9.25
CA GLY A 27 -4.40 2.61 -7.92
C GLY A 27 -5.60 3.33 -7.33
N GLY A 28 -6.44 2.60 -6.59
CA GLY A 28 -7.61 3.13 -5.88
C GLY A 28 -8.95 2.92 -6.59
N LEU A 29 -8.99 2.11 -7.65
CA LEU A 29 -10.26 1.73 -8.28
C LEU A 29 -11.01 0.66 -7.46
N PRO A 30 -12.34 0.55 -7.60
CA PRO A 30 -13.12 -0.53 -7.00
C PRO A 30 -12.55 -1.91 -7.36
N GLY A 31 -12.48 -2.82 -6.39
CA GLY A 31 -11.95 -4.18 -6.56
C GLY A 31 -10.42 -4.30 -6.41
N GLN A 32 -9.68 -3.20 -6.40
CA GLN A 32 -8.24 -3.24 -6.16
C GLN A 32 -7.93 -3.36 -4.67
N ILE A 33 -7.32 -4.46 -4.26
CA ILE A 33 -7.01 -4.73 -2.86
C ILE A 33 -5.94 -3.77 -2.35
N ARG A 34 -6.23 -3.05 -1.27
CA ARG A 34 -5.23 -2.25 -0.55
C ARG A 34 -4.34 -3.12 0.32
N TYR A 35 -3.08 -2.70 0.41
CA TYR A 35 -2.09 -3.31 1.28
C TYR A 35 -1.09 -2.25 1.76
N HIS A 36 -0.27 -2.60 2.75
CA HIS A 36 0.78 -1.72 3.23
C HIS A 36 2.13 -2.44 3.21
N GLU A 37 3.20 -1.69 2.95
CA GLU A 37 4.56 -2.20 2.89
C GLU A 37 5.52 -1.26 3.60
N PRO A 38 6.67 -1.75 4.10
CA PRO A 38 7.73 -0.90 4.60
C PRO A 38 8.19 0.11 3.55
N VAL A 39 8.54 1.30 4.02
CA VAL A 39 9.12 2.36 3.21
C VAL A 39 10.63 2.28 3.27
N ASP A 40 11.28 2.71 2.18
CA ASP A 40 12.74 2.84 2.15
C ASP A 40 13.25 3.69 3.33
N ALA A 41 14.30 3.20 3.99
CA ALA A 41 14.85 3.81 5.19
C ALA A 41 15.35 5.26 4.98
N LYS A 42 15.55 5.70 3.74
CA LYS A 42 15.95 7.07 3.37
C LYS A 42 14.76 8.01 3.18
N SER A 43 13.52 7.52 3.20
CA SER A 43 12.33 8.36 3.07
C SER A 43 12.21 9.37 4.22
N ARG A 44 12.08 10.65 3.88
CA ARG A 44 11.95 11.75 4.84
C ARG A 44 10.51 12.19 5.09
N ARG A 45 9.52 11.50 4.51
CA ARG A 45 8.10 11.85 4.71
C ARG A 45 7.69 11.61 6.16
N ARG A 46 6.87 12.51 6.70
CA ARG A 46 6.32 12.42 8.07
C ARG A 46 4.95 11.75 8.05
N CYS A 47 4.57 11.13 9.17
CA CYS A 47 3.21 10.64 9.36
C CYS A 47 2.24 11.80 9.58
N ASN A 48 1.12 11.77 8.88
CA ASN A 48 0.02 12.73 9.05
C ASN A 48 -0.96 12.34 10.18
N CYS A 49 -0.74 11.20 10.82
CA CYS A 49 -1.56 10.65 11.91
C CYS A 49 -1.41 11.38 13.26
N GLY A 50 -0.67 12.49 13.32
CA GLY A 50 -0.40 13.24 14.56
C GLY A 50 0.76 12.72 15.42
N CYS A 51 1.34 11.55 15.11
CA CYS A 51 2.49 11.04 15.89
C CYS A 51 3.79 11.83 15.67
N ARG A 52 3.84 12.70 14.65
CA ARG A 52 4.97 13.56 14.25
C ARG A 52 6.28 12.83 13.90
N ARG A 53 6.29 11.49 13.93
CA ARG A 53 7.41 10.63 13.51
C ARG A 53 7.48 10.50 11.98
N ARG A 54 8.59 9.95 11.49
CA ARG A 54 8.76 9.58 10.09
C ARG A 54 7.76 8.49 9.70
N ALA A 55 7.29 8.53 8.45
CA ALA A 55 6.50 7.47 7.86
C ALA A 55 7.39 6.24 7.64
N THR A 56 6.97 5.11 8.20
CA THR A 56 7.68 3.83 8.11
C THR A 56 7.01 2.86 7.14
N TYR A 57 5.75 3.12 6.79
CA TYR A 57 4.97 2.31 5.87
C TYR A 57 4.30 3.16 4.80
N ARG A 58 4.10 2.55 3.64
CA ARG A 58 3.36 3.08 2.51
C ARG A 58 2.15 2.20 2.27
N CYS A 59 1.06 2.85 1.93
CA CYS A 59 -0.18 2.22 1.52
C CYS A 59 -0.24 2.17 0.01
N MET A 60 -0.47 0.97 -0.50
CA MET A 60 -0.41 0.63 -1.89
C MET A 60 -1.76 0.04 -2.31
N ALA A 61 -2.14 0.28 -3.55
CA ALA A 61 -3.22 -0.44 -4.24
C ALA A 61 -2.77 -0.67 -5.68
N ASN A 62 -2.93 -1.90 -6.18
CA ASN A 62 -2.55 -2.26 -7.54
C ASN A 62 -1.14 -1.80 -7.95
N GLY A 63 -0.15 -1.94 -7.07
CA GLY A 63 1.23 -1.50 -7.32
C GLY A 63 1.51 0.01 -7.22
N VAL A 64 0.50 0.85 -6.94
CA VAL A 64 0.62 2.31 -6.83
C VAL A 64 0.56 2.75 -5.37
N CYS A 65 1.46 3.65 -4.98
CA CYS A 65 1.47 4.24 -3.64
C CYS A 65 0.41 5.35 -3.53
N LEU A 66 -0.56 5.19 -2.63
CA LEU A 66 -1.64 6.17 -2.41
C LEU A 66 -1.37 7.08 -1.21
N THR A 67 -0.80 6.53 -0.13
CA THR A 67 -0.48 7.33 1.07
C THR A 67 0.66 6.70 1.88
N MET A 68 1.20 7.42 2.86
CA MET A 68 2.30 6.98 3.72
C MET A 68 2.09 7.43 5.17
N GLY A 69 2.58 6.63 6.12
CA GLY A 69 2.45 6.93 7.54
C GLY A 69 3.12 5.91 8.45
N CYS A 70 2.81 5.94 9.74
CA CYS A 70 3.26 4.93 10.68
C CYS A 70 2.48 3.63 10.50
N ASP A 71 3.03 2.52 10.98
CA ASP A 71 2.43 1.18 10.88
C ASP A 71 0.94 1.18 11.26
N LEU A 72 0.61 1.70 12.44
CA LEU A 72 -0.75 1.71 12.96
C LEU A 72 -1.73 2.50 12.07
N SER A 73 -1.31 3.67 11.57
CA SER A 73 -2.14 4.50 10.70
C SER A 73 -2.40 3.83 9.36
N MET A 74 -1.40 3.16 8.80
CA MET A 74 -1.51 2.48 7.51
C MET A 74 -2.36 1.21 7.63
N ARG A 75 -2.22 0.44 8.72
CA ARG A 75 -3.10 -0.71 9.02
C ARG A 75 -4.56 -0.31 9.16
N ARG A 76 -4.84 0.84 9.81
CA ARG A 76 -6.21 1.38 9.91
C ARG A 76 -6.78 1.73 8.54
N TRP A 77 -6.01 2.44 7.72
CA TRP A 77 -6.42 2.81 6.37
C TRP A 77 -6.73 1.60 5.47
N VAL A 78 -5.93 0.53 5.56
CA VAL A 78 -6.21 -0.72 4.83
C VAL A 78 -7.51 -1.36 5.33
N LYS A 79 -7.75 -1.36 6.65
CA LYS A 79 -8.96 -1.95 7.23
C LYS A 79 -10.24 -1.14 6.93
N GLU A 80 -10.13 0.19 6.88
CA GLU A 80 -11.27 1.08 6.61
C GLU A 80 -11.84 0.89 5.21
N GLU A 81 -11.00 0.56 4.23
CA GLU A 81 -11.49 0.16 2.90
C GLU A 81 -12.41 -1.06 2.98
N THR A 82 -12.03 -2.09 3.73
CA THR A 82 -12.82 -3.33 3.82
C THR A 82 -14.20 -3.12 4.44
N ARG A 83 -14.46 -1.93 5.00
CA ARG A 83 -15.75 -1.56 5.60
C ARG A 83 -16.68 -0.78 4.65
N GLY A 84 -16.19 -0.30 3.51
CA GLY A 84 -16.97 0.41 2.50
C GLY A 84 -17.35 -0.51 1.36
#